data_AF-M8E294-F1
#
_entry.id   AF-M8E294-F1
#
_cell.length_a   1.000
_cell.length_b   1.000
_cell.length_c   1.000
_cell.angle_alpha   90.00
_cell.angle_beta   90.00
_cell.angle_gamma   90.00
#
_symmetry.space_group_name_H-M   'P 1'
#
loop_
_entity.id
_entity.type
_entity.pdbx_description
1 polymer ?
#
loop_
_entity_poly.entity_id
_entity_poly.type
_entity_poly.pdbx_seq_one_letter_code
_entity_poly.pdbx_strand_id
1 'polypeptide(L)'
;MTNMVFTDRYQDGWVSKRLVLPLKNIKEAASLTICGRRHEYPENLTLSFYVNGQLLHEEINPTEKFSITVLLPAMMKGVLEIVASDVFVPQEVGLNEDVRQLSFLLDEVKLTGVADLMEPYHHLFSFTPSKKVYFLDEETWDEVAYALPPDYKVPDEDMLRELKEPGKPRECSSASIKGIVYDKFSGAPAALSYVLLLNERKQLITATAVDEYGHYQFDELSDGNYIVVGRSYQYGEQQIRVTLNGDGMVIHIPVLPL
;
A
#
# COMPACT_ATOMS: atom_id res chain seq x y z
N MET A 1 -39.37 -26.52 -13.95
CA MET A 1 -38.51 -25.73 -14.85
C MET A 1 -37.46 -25.09 -14.00
N THR A 2 -36.20 -25.47 -14.18
CA THR A 2 -35.08 -24.96 -13.40
C THR A 2 -34.91 -23.49 -13.77
N ASN A 3 -35.26 -22.58 -12.86
CA ASN A 3 -34.98 -21.15 -13.00
C ASN A 3 -33.46 -20.99 -13.07
N MET A 4 -32.90 -21.07 -14.29
CA MET A 4 -31.53 -20.68 -14.55
C MET A 4 -31.49 -19.17 -14.35
N VAL A 5 -31.17 -18.76 -13.12
CA VAL A 5 -30.82 -17.38 -12.80
C VAL A 5 -29.58 -17.10 -13.64
N PHE A 6 -29.73 -16.37 -14.74
CA PHE A 6 -28.58 -15.93 -15.52
C PHE A 6 -27.78 -14.97 -14.64
N THR A 7 -26.53 -15.35 -14.36
CA THR A 7 -25.65 -14.68 -13.38
C THR A 7 -24.62 -13.74 -14.01
N ASP A 8 -24.70 -13.52 -15.33
CA ASP A 8 -23.68 -12.82 -16.10
C ASP A 8 -24.26 -11.62 -16.88
N ARG A 9 -23.40 -10.86 -17.54
CA ARG A 9 -23.76 -9.76 -18.45
C ARG A 9 -23.83 -10.29 -19.89
N TYR A 10 -24.92 -10.01 -20.59
CA TYR A 10 -25.03 -10.30 -22.02
C TYR A 10 -24.05 -9.42 -22.83
N GLN A 11 -23.67 -9.87 -24.03
CA GLN A 11 -22.68 -9.19 -24.88
C GLN A 11 -23.07 -7.75 -25.26
N ASP A 12 -24.37 -7.46 -25.30
CA ASP A 12 -24.93 -6.13 -25.58
C ASP A 12 -25.07 -5.24 -24.33
N GLY A 13 -24.58 -5.72 -23.19
CA GLY A 13 -24.49 -4.97 -21.95
C GLY A 13 -25.68 -5.15 -21.00
N TRP A 14 -26.71 -5.88 -21.41
CA TRP A 14 -27.84 -6.20 -20.55
C TRP A 14 -27.44 -7.15 -19.43
N VAL A 15 -28.13 -7.00 -18.30
CA VAL A 15 -28.03 -7.88 -17.14
C VAL A 15 -29.42 -8.46 -16.87
N SER A 16 -29.45 -9.73 -16.47
CA SER A 16 -30.66 -10.40 -16.02
C SER A 16 -30.94 -10.10 -14.55
N LYS A 17 -31.42 -11.10 -13.80
CA LYS A 17 -31.77 -10.95 -12.38
C LYS A 17 -30.57 -10.75 -11.47
N ARG A 18 -29.43 -11.32 -11.82
CA ARG A 18 -28.25 -11.37 -10.94
C ARG A 18 -26.99 -11.19 -11.77
N LEU A 19 -26.06 -10.40 -11.25
CA LEU A 19 -24.71 -10.28 -11.79
C LEU A 19 -23.71 -10.52 -10.68
N VAL A 20 -22.70 -11.34 -10.95
CA VAL A 20 -21.60 -11.59 -10.02
C VAL A 20 -20.29 -11.24 -10.72
N LEU A 21 -19.51 -10.34 -10.13
CA LEU A 21 -18.22 -9.91 -10.64
C LEU A 21 -17.15 -10.06 -9.56
N PRO A 22 -16.01 -10.70 -9.85
CA PRO A 22 -14.86 -10.64 -8.96
C PRO A 22 -14.33 -9.19 -8.92
N LEU A 23 -14.00 -8.73 -7.72
CA LEU A 23 -13.31 -7.46 -7.49
C LEU A 23 -11.83 -7.73 -7.24
N LYS A 24 -11.00 -6.79 -7.70
CA LYS A 24 -9.57 -6.76 -7.38
C LYS A 24 -9.35 -6.64 -5.87
N ASN A 25 -8.17 -7.01 -5.42
CA ASN A 25 -7.77 -6.84 -4.04
C ASN A 25 -7.70 -5.35 -3.65
N ILE A 26 -8.29 -5.00 -2.50
CA ILE A 26 -8.39 -3.63 -2.00
C ILE A 26 -7.59 -3.55 -0.70
N LYS A 27 -6.41 -2.91 -0.71
CA LYS A 27 -5.57 -2.75 0.48
C LYS A 27 -6.05 -1.65 1.44
N GLU A 28 -6.64 -0.60 0.88
CA GLU A 28 -7.15 0.57 1.61
C GLU A 28 -8.54 0.95 1.10
N ALA A 29 -9.30 1.73 1.86
CA ALA A 29 -10.67 2.07 1.49
C ALA A 29 -10.73 2.69 0.08
N ALA A 30 -11.57 2.13 -0.79
CA ALA A 30 -11.68 2.49 -2.19
C ALA A 30 -13.12 2.86 -2.56
N SER A 31 -13.30 3.67 -3.60
CA SER A 31 -14.62 4.04 -4.09
C SER A 31 -14.98 3.21 -5.31
N LEU A 32 -16.08 2.48 -5.23
CA LEU A 32 -16.67 1.73 -6.34
C LEU A 32 -17.81 2.55 -6.95
N THR A 33 -17.68 2.89 -8.22
CA THR A 33 -18.70 3.60 -9.00
C THR A 33 -19.29 2.65 -10.04
N ILE A 34 -20.62 2.53 -10.05
CA ILE A 34 -21.37 1.68 -10.96
C ILE A 34 -22.27 2.56 -11.81
N CYS A 35 -22.06 2.52 -13.12
CA CYS A 35 -22.80 3.30 -14.10
C CYS A 35 -23.66 2.37 -14.95
N GLY A 36 -24.91 2.72 -15.14
CA GLY A 36 -25.82 1.93 -15.96
C GLY A 36 -27.03 2.71 -16.44
N ARG A 37 -27.87 2.00 -17.15
CA ARG A 37 -29.11 2.51 -17.71
C ARG A 37 -30.28 1.63 -17.32
N ARG A 38 -31.41 2.30 -17.06
CA ARG A 38 -32.68 1.67 -16.83
C ARG A 38 -33.54 1.75 -18.09
N HIS A 39 -34.26 0.67 -18.36
CA HIS A 39 -35.35 0.63 -19.33
C HIS A 39 -36.71 0.82 -18.64
N GLU A 40 -37.72 1.23 -19.39
CA GLU A 40 -39.11 1.40 -18.90
C GLU A 40 -39.70 0.12 -18.29
N TYR A 41 -39.18 -1.05 -18.70
CA TYR A 41 -39.46 -2.34 -18.09
C TYR A 41 -38.24 -2.85 -17.30
N PRO A 42 -38.43 -3.51 -16.15
CA PRO A 42 -39.71 -3.63 -15.44
C PRO A 42 -40.16 -2.29 -14.83
N GLU A 43 -41.47 -2.11 -14.64
CA GLU A 43 -42.07 -0.86 -14.13
C GLU A 43 -41.53 -0.47 -12.75
N ASN A 44 -41.27 -1.49 -11.92
CA ASN A 44 -40.62 -1.34 -10.62
C ASN A 44 -39.33 -2.13 -10.62
N LEU A 45 -38.22 -1.44 -10.35
CA LEU A 45 -36.90 -2.05 -10.33
C LEU A 45 -36.16 -1.57 -9.09
N THR A 46 -35.78 -2.51 -8.23
CA THR A 46 -34.83 -2.28 -7.15
C THR A 46 -33.54 -3.00 -7.48
N LEU A 47 -32.41 -2.30 -7.36
CA LEU A 47 -31.07 -2.86 -7.51
C LEU A 47 -30.40 -2.91 -6.13
N SER A 48 -30.12 -4.11 -5.66
CA SER A 48 -29.44 -4.35 -4.39
C SER A 48 -28.00 -4.76 -4.65
N PHE A 49 -27.05 -4.04 -4.03
CA PHE A 49 -25.61 -4.20 -4.24
C PHE A 49 -24.98 -4.84 -3.03
N TYR A 50 -24.41 -6.02 -3.21
CA TYR A 50 -23.74 -6.79 -2.17
C TYR A 50 -22.26 -6.89 -2.47
N VAL A 51 -21.43 -6.85 -1.44
CA VAL A 51 -20.03 -7.26 -1.53
C VAL A 51 -19.76 -8.32 -0.48
N ASN A 52 -19.25 -9.47 -0.92
CA ASN A 52 -19.04 -10.64 -0.06
C ASN A 52 -20.29 -11.04 0.76
N GLY A 53 -21.47 -10.85 0.19
CA GLY A 53 -22.76 -11.15 0.82
C GLY A 53 -23.30 -10.07 1.77
N GLN A 54 -22.55 -8.98 2.02
CA GLN A 54 -23.02 -7.83 2.79
C GLN A 54 -23.68 -6.80 1.88
N LEU A 55 -24.91 -6.39 2.21
CA LEU A 55 -25.59 -5.30 1.49
C LEU A 55 -24.87 -3.97 1.73
N LEU A 56 -24.44 -3.33 0.65
CA LEU A 56 -23.77 -2.03 0.68
C LEU A 56 -24.71 -0.88 0.31
N HIS A 57 -25.54 -1.08 -0.70
CA HIS A 57 -26.44 -0.07 -1.21
C HIS A 57 -27.67 -0.72 -1.81
N GLU A 58 -28.79 0.00 -1.79
CA GLU A 58 -30.00 -0.37 -2.48
C GLU A 58 -30.55 0.85 -3.20
N GLU A 59 -30.79 0.71 -4.50
CA GLU A 59 -31.34 1.76 -5.35
C GLU A 59 -32.75 1.38 -5.79
N ILE A 60 -33.73 2.16 -5.36
CA ILE A 60 -35.13 1.93 -5.68
C ILE A 60 -35.52 2.81 -6.86
N ASN A 61 -35.99 2.18 -7.93
CA ASN A 61 -36.43 2.83 -9.15
C ASN A 61 -35.41 3.85 -9.70
N PRO A 62 -34.22 3.38 -10.11
CA PRO A 62 -33.18 4.26 -10.64
C PRO A 62 -33.69 5.07 -11.84
N THR A 63 -33.09 6.23 -12.07
CA THR A 63 -33.33 7.05 -13.27
C THR A 63 -32.84 6.35 -14.53
N GLU A 64 -33.29 6.82 -15.72
CA GLU A 64 -32.90 6.23 -17.02
C GLU A 64 -31.39 6.03 -17.18
N LYS A 65 -30.59 6.95 -16.64
CA LYS A 65 -29.16 6.80 -16.43
C LYS A 65 -28.89 6.94 -14.94
N PHE A 66 -28.15 6.00 -14.36
CA PHE A 66 -27.80 6.02 -12.96
C PHE A 66 -26.28 5.88 -12.77
N SER A 67 -25.78 6.49 -11.70
CA SER A 67 -24.39 6.44 -11.27
C SER A 67 -24.37 6.31 -9.75
N ILE A 68 -24.02 5.12 -9.26
CA ILE A 68 -24.03 4.80 -7.84
C ILE A 68 -22.59 4.70 -7.38
N THR A 69 -22.24 5.42 -6.32
CA THR A 69 -20.89 5.39 -5.74
C THR A 69 -20.97 4.91 -4.30
N VAL A 70 -20.23 3.84 -4.00
CA VAL A 70 -20.17 3.24 -2.66
C VAL A 70 -18.72 3.17 -2.18
N LEU A 71 -18.52 3.34 -0.87
CA LEU A 71 -17.20 3.16 -0.25
C LEU A 71 -17.01 1.69 0.12
N LEU A 72 -15.93 1.10 -0.37
CA LEU A 72 -15.52 -0.26 -0.06
C LEU A 72 -14.41 -0.25 1.00
N PRO A 73 -14.52 -1.06 2.07
CA PRO A 73 -13.42 -1.27 2.99
C PRO A 73 -12.30 -2.10 2.35
N ALA A 74 -11.13 -2.14 3.01
CA ALA A 74 -10.06 -3.04 2.63
C ALA A 74 -10.53 -4.51 2.65
N MET A 75 -10.25 -5.25 1.60
CA MET A 75 -10.65 -6.65 1.45
C MET A 75 -9.75 -7.40 0.47
N MET A 76 -9.56 -8.70 0.74
CA MET A 76 -8.91 -9.65 -0.16
C MET A 76 -10.00 -10.49 -0.85
N LYS A 77 -9.90 -10.68 -2.17
CA LYS A 77 -10.84 -11.45 -3.00
C LYS A 77 -12.30 -11.01 -2.83
N GLY A 78 -12.57 -9.74 -3.12
CA GLY A 78 -13.93 -9.21 -3.08
C GLY A 78 -14.80 -9.81 -4.20
N VAL A 79 -16.08 -10.03 -3.94
CA VAL A 79 -17.07 -10.40 -4.95
C VAL A 79 -18.20 -9.40 -4.88
N LEU A 80 -18.38 -8.64 -5.97
CA LEU A 80 -19.53 -7.77 -6.16
C LEU A 80 -20.69 -8.59 -6.71
N GLU A 81 -21.83 -8.49 -6.05
CA GLU A 81 -23.08 -9.08 -6.51
C GLU A 81 -24.14 -7.98 -6.64
N ILE A 82 -24.75 -7.89 -7.82
CA ILE A 82 -25.85 -6.98 -8.09
C ILE A 82 -27.09 -7.82 -8.33
N VAL A 83 -28.14 -7.60 -7.53
CA VAL A 83 -29.40 -8.34 -7.62
C VAL A 83 -30.50 -7.37 -8.01
N ALA A 84 -31.15 -7.64 -9.12
CA ALA A 84 -32.36 -6.95 -9.51
C ALA A 84 -33.59 -7.64 -8.91
N SER A 85 -34.56 -6.83 -8.46
CA SER A 85 -35.82 -7.34 -7.94
C SER A 85 -36.61 -8.12 -8.99
N ASP A 86 -36.56 -7.66 -10.24
CA ASP A 86 -37.41 -8.18 -11.31
C ASP A 86 -36.72 -8.17 -12.69
N VAL A 87 -37.30 -8.93 -13.62
CA VAL A 87 -36.86 -9.07 -15.01
C VAL A 87 -38.07 -9.01 -15.96
N PHE A 88 -37.85 -8.66 -17.21
CA PHE A 88 -38.84 -8.77 -18.27
C PHE A 88 -38.26 -9.53 -19.46
N VAL A 89 -39.14 -10.11 -20.28
CA VAL A 89 -38.77 -10.75 -21.55
C VAL A 89 -39.29 -9.88 -22.68
N PRO A 90 -38.44 -9.29 -23.55
CA PRO A 90 -38.88 -8.38 -24.60
C PRO A 90 -39.98 -8.95 -25.52
N GLN A 91 -39.93 -10.25 -25.83
CA GLN A 91 -40.98 -10.92 -26.60
C GLN A 91 -42.33 -10.95 -25.88
N GLU A 92 -42.34 -11.18 -24.56
CA GLU A 92 -43.58 -11.26 -23.78
C GLU A 92 -44.26 -9.89 -23.63
N VAL A 93 -43.46 -8.81 -23.61
CA VAL A 93 -43.97 -7.42 -23.58
C VAL A 93 -44.18 -6.83 -24.98
N GLY A 94 -43.96 -7.61 -26.05
CA GLY A 94 -44.24 -7.21 -27.43
C GLY A 94 -43.24 -6.23 -28.04
N LEU A 95 -42.00 -6.16 -27.52
CA LEU A 95 -40.96 -5.25 -28.03
C LEU A 95 -40.26 -5.81 -29.28
N ASN A 96 -39.88 -7.09 -29.28
CA ASN A 96 -39.20 -7.79 -30.38
C ASN A 96 -39.18 -9.32 -30.12
N GLU A 97 -38.45 -10.11 -30.93
CA GLU A 97 -38.35 -11.58 -30.78
C GLU A 97 -37.33 -12.04 -29.72
N ASP A 98 -36.82 -11.14 -28.87
CA ASP A 98 -35.85 -11.48 -27.84
C ASP A 98 -36.52 -12.17 -26.64
N VAL A 99 -36.09 -13.40 -26.39
CA VAL A 99 -36.62 -14.30 -25.34
C VAL A 99 -35.80 -14.27 -24.05
N ARG A 100 -34.78 -13.40 -23.97
CA ARG A 100 -33.93 -13.27 -22.78
C ARG A 100 -34.67 -12.58 -21.65
N GLN A 101 -34.35 -12.97 -20.41
CA GLN A 101 -34.77 -12.24 -19.22
C GLN A 101 -33.80 -11.09 -18.96
N LEU A 102 -34.27 -9.87 -19.16
CA LEU A 102 -33.50 -8.62 -19.05
C LEU A 102 -34.00 -7.78 -17.86
N SER A 103 -33.13 -6.97 -17.26
CA SER A 103 -33.51 -6.10 -16.15
C SER A 103 -32.97 -4.68 -16.33
N PHE A 104 -31.65 -4.53 -16.41
CA PHE A 104 -30.99 -3.24 -16.58
C PHE A 104 -29.77 -3.38 -17.49
N LEU A 105 -29.28 -2.25 -18.02
CA LEU A 105 -28.00 -2.21 -18.71
C LEU A 105 -26.91 -1.77 -17.76
N LEU A 106 -25.83 -2.52 -17.71
CA LEU A 106 -24.61 -2.11 -17.05
C LEU A 106 -23.69 -1.49 -18.10
N ASP A 107 -23.24 -0.27 -17.88
CA ASP A 107 -22.33 0.42 -18.80
C ASP A 107 -20.88 0.24 -18.33
N GLU A 108 -20.61 0.62 -17.08
CA GLU A 108 -19.25 0.62 -16.51
C GLU A 108 -19.28 0.30 -15.01
N VAL A 109 -18.26 -0.43 -14.54
CA VAL A 109 -17.95 -0.60 -13.12
C VAL A 109 -16.52 -0.11 -12.92
N LYS A 110 -16.36 0.98 -12.17
CA LYS A 110 -15.08 1.64 -11.97
C LYS A 110 -14.68 1.58 -10.50
N LEU A 111 -13.51 1.05 -10.24
CA LEU A 111 -12.89 1.08 -8.92
C LEU A 111 -11.84 2.20 -8.90
N THR A 112 -11.97 3.12 -7.96
CA THR A 112 -11.11 4.30 -7.82
C THR A 112 -10.48 4.32 -6.43
N GLY A 113 -9.23 4.78 -6.34
CA GLY A 113 -8.44 4.71 -5.12
C GLY A 113 -7.70 3.39 -4.93
N VAL A 114 -7.79 2.47 -5.89
CA VAL A 114 -6.87 1.33 -6.01
C VAL A 114 -5.76 1.75 -6.96
N ALA A 115 -4.50 1.49 -6.59
CA ALA A 115 -3.36 1.74 -7.46
C ALA A 115 -3.59 1.02 -8.81
N ASP A 116 -3.37 1.72 -9.91
CA ASP A 116 -3.62 1.20 -11.25
C ASP A 116 -2.61 0.08 -11.55
N LEU A 117 -2.99 -1.16 -11.26
CA LEU A 117 -2.17 -2.35 -11.46
C LEU A 117 -2.01 -2.72 -12.94
N MET A 118 -2.43 -1.87 -13.89
CA MET A 118 -2.25 -2.10 -15.33
C MET A 118 -0.77 -2.27 -15.75
N GLU A 119 0.17 -1.96 -14.86
CA GLU A 119 1.48 -2.59 -14.89
C GLU A 119 1.75 -3.23 -13.53
N PRO A 120 1.50 -4.55 -13.38
CA PRO A 120 1.67 -5.26 -12.13
C PRO A 120 3.06 -5.04 -11.51
N TYR A 121 4.02 -4.76 -12.38
CA TYR A 121 5.43 -4.61 -12.11
C TYR A 121 5.89 -3.20 -11.68
N HIS A 122 5.11 -2.12 -11.87
CA HIS A 122 5.60 -0.75 -11.57
C HIS A 122 5.94 -0.52 -10.11
N HIS A 123 5.27 -1.21 -9.20
CA HIS A 123 5.51 -1.08 -7.76
C HIS A 123 6.63 -2.00 -7.26
N LEU A 124 7.02 -2.97 -8.08
CA LEU A 124 7.87 -4.07 -7.70
C LEU A 124 9.25 -3.91 -8.35
N PHE A 125 9.30 -3.56 -9.64
CA PHE A 125 10.52 -3.37 -10.41
C PHE A 125 10.78 -1.89 -10.64
N SER A 126 11.98 -1.42 -10.28
CA SER A 126 12.48 -0.07 -10.59
C SER A 126 12.82 0.14 -12.07
N PHE A 127 12.58 -0.86 -12.92
CA PHE A 127 12.88 -0.87 -14.34
C PHE A 127 11.77 -1.55 -15.14
N THR A 128 11.59 -1.13 -16.38
CA THR A 128 10.64 -1.77 -17.31
C THR A 128 11.32 -2.99 -17.95
N PRO A 129 10.89 -4.24 -17.68
CA PRO A 129 11.55 -5.44 -18.18
C PRO A 129 11.50 -5.51 -19.71
N SER A 130 12.66 -5.60 -20.34
CA SER A 130 12.85 -5.55 -21.82
C SER A 130 12.39 -6.81 -22.55
N LYS A 131 12.07 -7.89 -21.82
CA LYS A 131 11.49 -9.12 -22.35
C LYS A 131 10.35 -9.57 -21.44
N LYS A 132 9.13 -9.62 -21.99
CA LYS A 132 7.94 -10.24 -21.38
C LYS A 132 8.22 -11.73 -21.17
N VAL A 133 8.78 -12.11 -20.03
CA VAL A 133 8.97 -13.52 -19.68
C VAL A 133 8.24 -13.74 -18.37
N TYR A 134 7.35 -14.73 -18.41
CA TYR A 134 6.45 -15.18 -17.35
C TYR A 134 5.16 -14.35 -17.22
N PHE A 135 4.13 -14.84 -17.92
CA PHE A 135 2.74 -14.49 -17.62
C PHE A 135 2.36 -15.24 -16.35
N LEU A 136 2.50 -14.60 -15.19
CA LEU A 136 1.65 -14.95 -14.06
C LEU A 136 0.26 -14.42 -14.42
N ASP A 137 -0.78 -15.24 -14.31
CA ASP A 137 -2.15 -14.77 -14.50
C ASP A 137 -2.48 -13.68 -13.47
N GLU A 138 -3.40 -12.79 -13.82
CA GLU A 138 -3.74 -11.60 -13.03
C GLU A 138 -4.24 -11.98 -11.62
N GLU A 139 -4.94 -13.11 -11.48
CA GLU A 139 -5.42 -13.62 -10.20
C GLU A 139 -4.26 -14.04 -9.28
N THR A 140 -3.34 -14.85 -9.78
CA THR A 140 -2.15 -15.26 -9.03
C THR A 140 -1.26 -14.07 -8.70
N TRP A 141 -1.18 -13.08 -9.60
CA TRP A 141 -0.44 -11.84 -9.34
C TRP A 141 -1.07 -11.00 -8.22
N ASP A 142 -2.39 -10.82 -8.24
CA ASP A 142 -3.12 -10.07 -7.23
C ASP A 142 -2.93 -10.67 -5.83
N GLU A 143 -2.87 -11.99 -5.70
CA GLU A 143 -2.57 -12.67 -4.43
C GLU A 143 -1.16 -12.37 -3.93
N VAL A 144 -0.15 -12.51 -4.78
CA VAL A 144 1.25 -12.25 -4.44
C VAL A 144 1.43 -10.78 -4.05
N ALA A 145 0.91 -9.85 -4.88
CA ALA A 145 0.99 -8.42 -4.62
C ALA A 145 0.27 -8.02 -3.33
N TYR A 146 -0.86 -8.67 -3.00
CA TYR A 146 -1.56 -8.42 -1.74
C TYR A 146 -0.76 -8.89 -0.52
N ALA A 147 -0.12 -10.05 -0.60
CA ALA A 147 0.66 -10.62 0.49
C ALA A 147 1.90 -9.79 0.86
N LEU A 148 2.37 -8.93 -0.04
CA LEU A 148 3.54 -8.09 0.17
C LEU A 148 3.21 -6.79 0.92
N PRO A 149 4.10 -6.32 1.81
CA PRO A 149 4.01 -5.01 2.44
C PRO A 149 3.84 -3.86 1.43
N PRO A 150 3.16 -2.75 1.78
CA PRO A 150 2.98 -1.60 0.88
C PRO A 150 4.30 -0.97 0.40
N ASP A 151 5.36 -1.11 1.19
CA ASP A 151 6.71 -0.58 0.96
C ASP A 151 7.69 -1.63 0.40
N TYR A 152 7.20 -2.83 0.07
CA TYR A 152 8.04 -3.89 -0.45
C TYR A 152 8.67 -3.49 -1.80
N LYS A 153 9.99 -3.65 -1.91
CA LYS A 153 10.77 -3.49 -3.15
C LYS A 153 11.27 -4.86 -3.61
N VAL A 154 11.11 -5.18 -4.90
CA VAL A 154 11.74 -6.41 -5.43
C VAL A 154 13.25 -6.24 -5.35
N PRO A 155 13.97 -7.29 -4.93
CA PRO A 155 15.42 -7.32 -5.03
C PRO A 155 15.89 -6.98 -6.45
N ASP A 156 16.55 -5.85 -6.61
CA ASP A 156 17.16 -5.42 -7.87
C ASP A 156 18.57 -6.02 -8.06
N GLU A 157 19.23 -5.71 -9.19
CA GLU A 157 20.59 -6.18 -9.48
C GLU A 157 21.59 -5.80 -8.37
N ASP A 158 21.39 -4.66 -7.70
CA ASP A 158 22.23 -4.23 -6.59
C ASP A 158 21.95 -5.05 -5.32
N MET A 159 20.69 -5.37 -5.01
CA MET A 159 20.31 -6.25 -3.90
C MET A 159 20.72 -7.72 -4.13
N LEU A 160 20.70 -8.19 -5.38
CA LEU A 160 21.08 -9.56 -5.77
C LEU A 160 22.60 -9.74 -5.95
N ARG A 161 23.36 -8.64 -5.99
CA ARG A 161 24.83 -8.65 -6.14
C ARG A 161 25.50 -9.45 -5.03
N GLU A 162 24.98 -9.35 -3.80
CA GLU A 162 25.46 -10.09 -2.63
C GLU A 162 25.23 -11.61 -2.72
N LEU A 163 24.25 -12.07 -3.51
CA LEU A 163 23.92 -13.49 -3.66
C LEU A 163 24.70 -14.18 -4.78
N LYS A 164 25.21 -13.42 -5.76
CA LYS A 164 25.97 -13.95 -6.91
C LYS A 164 27.45 -14.18 -6.62
N GLU A 165 27.97 -13.57 -5.57
CA GLU A 165 29.35 -13.77 -5.14
C GLU A 165 29.38 -14.76 -3.97
N PRO A 166 29.94 -15.99 -4.12
CA PRO A 166 30.16 -16.86 -2.97
C PRO A 166 31.02 -16.10 -1.97
N GLY A 167 30.45 -15.86 -0.79
CA GLY A 167 30.91 -14.88 0.16
C GLY A 167 32.43 -14.81 0.29
N LYS A 168 32.99 -13.65 -0.08
CA LYS A 168 34.08 -13.15 0.75
C LYS A 168 33.50 -13.04 2.17
N PRO A 169 34.23 -13.45 3.22
CA PRO A 169 33.76 -13.24 4.58
C PRO A 169 33.34 -11.77 4.67
N ARG A 170 32.08 -11.52 5.06
CA ARG A 170 31.59 -10.15 5.25
C ARG A 170 32.60 -9.46 6.16
N GLU A 171 33.37 -8.54 5.60
CA GLU A 171 34.00 -7.54 6.43
C GLU A 171 32.84 -6.82 7.11
N CYS A 172 32.89 -6.82 8.44
CA CYS A 172 31.98 -6.16 9.36
C CYS A 172 31.45 -4.88 8.71
N SER A 173 30.16 -4.78 8.39
CA SER A 173 29.58 -3.53 7.90
C SER A 173 29.83 -2.48 8.96
N SER A 174 30.76 -1.57 8.69
CA SER A 174 31.15 -0.47 9.56
C SER A 174 30.03 0.56 9.56
N ALA A 175 28.99 0.37 10.37
CA ALA A 175 28.00 1.40 10.60
C ALA A 175 28.67 2.62 11.23
N SER A 176 28.14 3.81 10.98
CA SER A 176 28.68 5.06 11.55
C SER A 176 27.61 5.81 12.33
N ILE A 177 28.01 6.48 13.41
CA ILE A 177 27.18 7.47 14.10
C ILE A 177 27.87 8.81 13.95
N LYS A 178 27.18 9.79 13.36
CA LYS A 178 27.70 11.15 13.22
C LYS A 178 26.65 12.19 13.60
N GLY A 179 27.06 13.43 13.81
CA GLY A 179 26.10 14.50 14.02
C GLY A 179 26.75 15.78 14.49
N ILE A 180 25.95 16.63 15.13
CA ILE A 180 26.43 17.88 15.73
C ILE A 180 26.02 17.99 17.19
N VAL A 181 26.90 18.56 18.01
CA VAL A 181 26.64 18.96 19.39
C VAL A 181 26.47 20.48 19.41
N TYR A 182 25.34 20.95 19.93
CA TYR A 182 25.00 22.37 19.89
C TYR A 182 24.27 22.80 21.16
N ASP A 183 24.43 24.08 21.50
CA ASP A 183 23.70 24.72 22.58
C ASP A 183 22.20 24.79 22.22
N LYS A 184 21.36 24.20 23.07
CA LYS A 184 19.92 24.11 22.82
C LYS A 184 19.22 25.47 22.70
N PHE A 185 19.74 26.51 23.35
CA PHE A 185 19.10 27.82 23.42
C PHE A 185 19.60 28.77 22.33
N SER A 186 20.90 28.82 22.09
CA SER A 186 21.48 29.70 21.09
C SER A 186 21.59 29.07 19.71
N GLY A 187 21.56 27.74 19.62
CA GLY A 187 21.86 26.99 18.39
C GLY A 187 23.33 27.02 17.99
N ALA A 188 24.19 27.65 18.80
CA ALA A 188 25.63 27.73 18.53
C ALA A 188 26.28 26.34 18.68
N PRO A 189 27.27 26.00 17.83
CA PRO A 189 28.05 24.79 18.02
C PRO A 189 28.71 24.73 19.39
N ALA A 190 28.58 23.58 20.06
CA ALA A 190 29.22 23.34 21.34
C ALA A 190 30.66 22.85 21.12
N ALA A 191 31.53 23.73 20.61
CA ALA A 191 32.95 23.45 20.40
C ALA A 191 33.64 23.05 21.72
N LEU A 192 34.76 22.31 21.63
CA LEU A 192 35.54 21.80 22.78
C LEU A 192 34.76 20.81 23.67
N SER A 193 33.68 20.22 23.17
CA SER A 193 32.97 19.12 23.82
C SER A 193 33.52 17.75 23.39
N TYR A 194 33.14 16.70 24.12
CA TYR A 194 33.43 15.32 23.75
C TYR A 194 32.12 14.54 23.69
N VAL A 195 32.06 13.59 22.75
CA VAL A 195 30.98 12.62 22.69
C VAL A 195 31.53 11.27 23.12
N LEU A 196 30.84 10.62 24.07
CA LEU A 196 31.12 9.25 24.49
C LEU A 196 30.13 8.30 23.82
N LEU A 197 30.63 7.16 23.36
CA LEU A 197 29.82 6.05 22.90
C LEU A 197 29.89 4.92 23.93
N LEU A 198 28.74 4.56 24.51
CA LEU A 198 28.61 3.47 25.47
C LEU A 198 27.78 2.33 24.89
N ASN A 199 28.00 1.12 25.37
CA ASN A 199 27.10 -0.01 25.10
C ASN A 199 25.84 0.04 26.00
N GLU A 200 24.90 -0.88 25.78
CA GLU A 200 23.67 -1.03 26.61
C GLU A 200 23.93 -1.13 28.11
N ARG A 201 25.07 -1.68 28.51
CA ARG A 201 25.49 -1.85 29.91
C ARG A 201 26.16 -0.59 30.47
N LYS A 202 26.11 0.53 29.74
CA LYS A 202 26.78 1.81 30.06
C LYS A 202 28.30 1.70 30.16
N GLN A 203 28.91 0.69 29.53
CA GLN A 203 30.36 0.57 29.46
C GLN A 203 30.86 1.41 28.28
N LEU A 204 31.91 2.19 28.52
CA LEU A 204 32.53 3.03 27.50
C LEU A 204 33.15 2.15 26.41
N ILE A 205 32.72 2.37 25.16
CA ILE A 205 33.30 1.75 23.98
C ILE A 205 34.43 2.67 23.48
N THR A 206 34.11 3.93 23.23
CA THR A 206 35.06 4.94 22.74
C THR A 206 34.55 6.36 23.00
N ALA A 207 35.39 7.36 22.72
CA ALA A 207 35.08 8.77 22.83
C ALA A 207 35.73 9.55 21.67
N THR A 208 35.06 10.59 21.20
CA THR A 208 35.63 11.51 20.19
C THR A 208 35.50 12.96 20.65
N ALA A 209 36.46 13.78 20.25
CA ALA A 209 36.37 15.23 20.39
C ALA A 209 35.39 15.79 19.35
N VAL A 210 34.69 16.85 19.74
CA VAL A 210 33.82 17.62 18.86
C VAL A 210 34.63 18.75 18.23
N ASP A 211 34.49 18.93 16.91
CA ASP A 211 35.21 19.95 16.17
C ASP A 211 34.69 21.38 16.45
N GLU A 212 35.35 22.38 15.87
CA GLU A 212 34.98 23.80 16.03
C GLU A 212 33.59 24.16 15.47
N TYR A 213 33.05 23.32 14.60
CA TYR A 213 31.73 23.47 14.00
C TYR A 213 30.67 22.60 14.71
N GLY A 214 31.05 21.89 15.77
CA GLY A 214 30.16 21.06 16.56
C GLY A 214 30.04 19.62 16.05
N HIS A 215 30.77 19.20 15.02
CA HIS A 215 30.63 17.85 14.45
C HIS A 215 31.36 16.78 15.26
N TYR A 216 30.80 15.58 15.24
CA TYR A 216 31.43 14.37 15.75
C TYR A 216 31.08 13.17 14.86
N GLN A 217 31.92 12.13 14.92
CA GLN A 217 31.72 10.90 14.17
C GLN A 217 32.36 9.70 14.88
N PHE A 218 31.68 8.57 14.81
CA PHE A 218 32.17 7.23 15.14
C PHE A 218 31.97 6.36 13.90
N ASP A 219 33.02 5.65 13.49
CA ASP A 219 33.01 4.73 12.37
C ASP A 219 33.20 3.29 12.86
N GLU A 220 33.05 2.33 11.96
CA GLU A 220 33.36 0.91 12.25
C GLU A 220 32.54 0.31 13.40
N LEU A 221 31.31 0.78 13.57
CA LEU A 221 30.38 0.26 14.56
C LEU A 221 29.68 -0.98 14.03
N SER A 222 29.54 -1.98 14.90
CA SER A 222 28.69 -3.14 14.65
C SER A 222 27.22 -2.82 14.92
N ASP A 223 26.33 -3.67 14.42
CA ASP A 223 24.91 -3.60 14.77
C ASP A 223 24.69 -3.84 16.27
N GLY A 224 23.76 -3.10 16.85
CA GLY A 224 23.47 -3.19 18.28
C GLY A 224 22.94 -1.89 18.87
N ASN A 225 22.67 -1.89 20.18
CA ASN A 225 22.21 -0.70 20.86
C ASN A 225 23.36 0.03 21.57
N TYR A 226 23.36 1.34 21.37
CA TYR A 226 24.38 2.24 21.89
C TYR A 226 23.74 3.38 22.68
N ILE A 227 24.53 4.00 23.53
CA ILE A 227 24.19 5.22 24.25
C ILE A 227 25.23 6.27 23.88
N VAL A 228 24.78 7.33 23.20
CA VAL A 228 25.61 8.47 22.82
C VAL A 228 25.46 9.55 23.88
N VAL A 229 26.57 10.04 24.39
CA VAL A 229 26.60 10.99 25.51
C VAL A 229 27.42 12.22 25.15
N GLY A 230 26.79 13.40 25.06
CA GLY A 230 27.50 14.67 24.92
C GLY A 230 27.95 15.19 26.29
N ARG A 231 29.25 15.49 26.42
CA ARG A 231 29.87 16.08 27.61
C ARG A 231 30.68 17.31 27.27
N SER A 232 30.55 18.35 28.10
CA SER A 232 31.41 19.53 28.06
C SER A 232 31.60 20.09 29.46
N TYR A 233 32.68 20.82 29.69
CA TYR A 233 32.88 21.54 30.96
C TYR A 233 31.93 22.72 31.13
N GLN A 234 31.36 23.22 30.03
CA GLN A 234 30.45 24.37 30.02
C GLN A 234 28.97 23.96 29.97
N TYR A 235 28.67 22.68 29.76
CA TYR A 235 27.33 22.17 29.53
C TYR A 235 27.03 20.91 30.34
N GLY A 236 25.76 20.74 30.72
CA GLY A 236 25.24 19.52 31.30
C GLY A 236 25.35 18.32 30.35
N GLU A 237 25.41 17.13 30.93
CA GLU A 237 25.47 15.87 30.17
C GLU A 237 24.11 15.55 29.53
N GLN A 238 24.13 15.23 28.23
CA GLN A 238 22.95 14.74 27.51
C GLN A 238 23.20 13.33 26.98
N GLN A 239 22.28 12.40 27.25
CA GLN A 239 22.34 11.02 26.77
C GLN A 239 21.22 10.72 25.76
N ILE A 240 21.54 9.97 24.71
CA ILE A 240 20.61 9.53 23.67
C ILE A 240 20.84 8.03 23.43
N ARG A 241 19.78 7.23 23.44
CA ARG A 241 19.85 5.80 23.11
C ARG A 241 19.56 5.59 21.62
N VAL A 242 20.32 4.70 20.98
CA VAL A 242 20.21 4.43 19.54
C VAL A 242 20.38 2.93 19.25
N THR A 243 19.65 2.43 18.25
CA THR A 243 19.77 1.06 17.73
C THR A 243 20.34 1.13 16.31
N LEU A 244 21.52 0.56 16.07
CA LEU A 244 22.14 0.44 14.75
C LEU A 244 21.78 -0.90 14.10
N ASN A 245 21.36 -0.85 12.83
CA ASN A 245 20.96 -2.00 12.00
C ASN A 245 21.60 -1.94 10.60
N GLY A 246 22.91 -1.77 10.50
CA GLY A 246 23.68 -1.81 9.26
C GLY A 246 23.86 -0.46 8.54
N ASP A 247 23.00 0.52 8.82
CA ASP A 247 23.06 1.86 8.23
C ASP A 247 23.72 2.90 9.14
N GLY A 248 24.32 3.92 8.53
CA GLY A 248 24.86 5.08 9.27
C GLY A 248 23.73 5.97 9.82
N MET A 249 23.83 6.37 11.09
CA MET A 249 22.86 7.24 11.76
C MET A 249 23.39 8.65 12.01
N VAL A 250 22.51 9.64 11.83
CA VAL A 250 22.77 11.04 12.18
C VAL A 250 22.06 11.38 13.48
N ILE A 251 22.81 11.77 14.52
CA ILE A 251 22.29 12.08 15.85
C ILE A 251 22.80 13.45 16.28
N HIS A 252 21.90 14.42 16.37
CA HIS A 252 22.23 15.74 16.91
C HIS A 252 22.01 15.78 18.42
N ILE A 253 22.99 16.30 19.16
CA ILE A 253 22.98 16.31 20.63
C ILE A 253 22.78 17.76 21.11
N PRO A 254 21.57 18.12 21.56
CA PRO A 254 21.36 19.41 22.20
C PRO A 254 21.91 19.37 23.63
N VAL A 255 22.90 20.20 23.91
CA VAL A 255 23.46 20.37 25.26
C VAL A 255 22.89 21.62 25.94
N LEU A 256 22.78 21.58 27.26
CA LEU A 256 22.22 22.65 28.10
C LEU A 256 23.36 23.33 28.88
N PRO A 257 23.52 24.66 28.81
CA PRO A 257 24.51 25.36 29.64
C PRO A 257 24.34 25.03 31.13
N LEU A 258 25.45 24.91 31.85
CA LEU A 258 25.47 24.77 33.31
C LEU A 258 25.08 26.07 34.02
#